data_AF-A0A1E4TXJ5-F1
#
_entry.id   AF-A0A1E4TXJ5-F1
#
_cell.length_a   1.000
_cell.length_b   1.000
_cell.length_c   1.000
_cell.angle_alpha   90.00
_cell.angle_beta   90.00
_cell.angle_gamma   90.00
#
_symmetry.space_group_name_H-M   'P 1'
#
loop_
_entity.id
_entity.type
_entity.pdbx_description
1 polymer ?
#
loop_
_entity_poly.entity_id
_entity_poly.type
_entity_poly.pdbx_seq_one_letter_code
_entity_poly.pdbx_strand_id
1 'polypeptide(L)'
;LRTVFVPFDLKQKFLDIAQENTIQELETCGILAGKLSRNAFFITTLIIPRQISTRDTCETLDEEKLFEITDEKGLFVLGWIHTHPTQSCFLSSVDLHTQNSYQIMLNEAIAIVLSPHPKFSYEDFGCFRLTDPPGLPIITACNKNGFHPHNEKNLYVTCNRINGDINMGHVVIRNGLPFEVIDTRKS
;
A
#
# COMPACT_ATOMS: atom_id res chain seq x y z
N LEU A 1 5.88 -9.41 -14.19
CA LEU A 1 5.95 -9.11 -12.74
C LEU A 1 5.86 -10.43 -11.98
N ARG A 2 6.71 -10.61 -10.95
CA ARG A 2 6.58 -11.76 -10.03
C ARG A 2 5.27 -11.68 -9.27
N THR A 3 4.73 -12.83 -8.86
CA THR A 3 3.48 -12.86 -8.09
C THR A 3 3.72 -12.32 -6.68
N VAL A 4 2.82 -11.47 -6.18
CA VAL A 4 2.80 -11.00 -4.78
C VAL A 4 1.60 -11.61 -4.08
N PHE A 5 1.84 -12.39 -3.03
CA PHE A 5 0.80 -13.00 -2.22
C PHE A 5 0.49 -12.10 -1.02
N VAL A 6 -0.77 -11.69 -0.91
CA VAL A 6 -1.31 -10.87 0.19
C VAL A 6 -2.16 -11.77 1.10
N PRO A 7 -1.92 -11.81 2.41
CA PRO A 7 -2.80 -12.49 3.35
C PRO A 7 -4.22 -11.90 3.33
N PHE A 8 -5.25 -12.74 3.24
CA PHE A 8 -6.64 -12.28 3.23
C PHE A 8 -7.01 -11.48 4.48
N ASP A 9 -6.58 -11.94 5.66
CA ASP A 9 -6.89 -11.29 6.95
C ASP A 9 -6.13 -9.96 7.17
N LEU A 10 -5.21 -9.59 6.26
CA LEU A 10 -4.44 -8.34 6.35
C LEU A 10 -5.34 -7.12 6.39
N LYS A 11 -6.42 -7.11 5.59
CA LYS A 11 -7.39 -6.01 5.55
C LYS A 11 -8.00 -5.77 6.93
N GLN A 12 -8.59 -6.80 7.53
CA GLN A 12 -9.27 -6.64 8.82
C GLN A 12 -8.28 -6.27 9.92
N LYS A 13 -7.11 -6.93 9.96
CA LYS A 13 -6.07 -6.61 10.95
C LYS A 13 -5.59 -5.18 10.85
N PHE A 14 -5.39 -4.65 9.65
CA PHE A 14 -4.98 -3.25 9.48
C PHE A 14 -6.09 -2.28 9.89
N LEU A 15 -7.35 -2.56 9.56
CA LEU A 15 -8.49 -1.73 10.00
C LEU A 15 -8.64 -1.71 11.53
N ASP A 16 -8.45 -2.85 12.21
CA ASP A 16 -8.49 -2.91 13.67
C ASP A 16 -7.40 -2.01 14.30
N ILE A 17 -6.20 -1.98 13.69
CA ILE A 17 -5.06 -1.16 14.13
C ILE A 17 -5.30 0.33 13.86
N ALA A 18 -5.93 0.65 12.73
CA ALA A 18 -6.21 2.01 12.27
C ALA A 18 -7.51 2.59 12.85
N GLN A 19 -8.27 1.82 13.65
CA GLN A 19 -9.62 2.16 14.07
C GLN A 19 -9.72 3.52 14.76
N GLU A 20 -8.83 3.80 15.71
CA GLU A 20 -8.84 5.05 16.49
C GLU A 20 -8.64 6.28 15.61
N ASN A 21 -7.70 6.22 14.66
CA ASN A 21 -7.48 7.28 13.67
C ASN A 21 -8.67 7.38 12.71
N THR A 22 -9.19 6.24 12.24
CA THR A 22 -10.32 6.21 11.29
C THR A 22 -11.57 6.87 11.86
N ILE A 23 -11.87 6.66 13.15
CA ILE A 23 -12.99 7.31 13.86
C ILE A 23 -12.79 8.84 13.93
N GLN A 24 -11.53 9.29 14.00
CA GLN A 24 -11.15 10.71 14.00
C GLN A 24 -10.98 11.28 12.59
N GLU A 25 -11.37 10.53 11.56
CA GLU A 25 -11.20 10.90 10.15
C GLU A 25 -9.73 11.09 9.73
N LEU A 26 -8.79 10.46 10.43
CA LEU A 26 -7.37 10.52 10.16
C LEU A 26 -6.90 9.28 9.39
N GLU A 27 -6.07 9.48 8.37
CA GLU A 27 -5.45 8.39 7.63
C GLU A 27 -4.42 7.65 8.51
N THR A 28 -4.21 6.37 8.22
CA THR A 28 -3.13 5.56 8.80
C THR A 28 -2.46 4.79 7.69
N CYS A 29 -1.13 4.74 7.67
CA CYS A 29 -0.33 3.90 6.78
C CYS A 29 0.40 2.77 7.51
N GLY A 30 0.72 1.73 6.75
CA GLY A 30 1.57 0.61 7.12
C GLY A 30 2.41 0.16 5.93
N ILE A 31 3.56 -0.44 6.22
CA ILE A 31 4.49 -0.98 5.23
C ILE A 31 4.26 -2.48 5.09
N LEU A 32 4.15 -2.92 3.84
CA LEU A 32 4.01 -4.32 3.48
C LEU A 32 5.41 -4.89 3.26
N ALA A 33 5.88 -5.72 4.20
CA ALA A 33 7.19 -6.34 4.13
C ALA A 33 7.08 -7.87 4.02
N GLY A 34 8.07 -8.49 3.39
CA GLY A 34 7.95 -9.91 3.07
C GLY A 34 9.18 -10.59 2.51
N LYS A 35 8.99 -11.84 2.07
CA LYS A 35 10.08 -12.71 1.59
C LYS A 35 9.84 -13.16 0.16
N LEU A 36 10.94 -13.34 -0.58
CA LEU A 36 10.94 -13.98 -1.89
C LEU A 36 11.11 -15.49 -1.72
N SER A 37 10.20 -16.28 -2.28
CA SER A 37 10.29 -17.73 -2.29
C SER A 37 9.78 -18.28 -3.62
N ARG A 38 10.55 -19.17 -4.25
CA ARG A 38 10.19 -19.81 -5.55
C ARG A 38 9.71 -18.80 -6.61
N ASN A 39 10.42 -17.67 -6.73
CA ASN A 39 10.10 -16.58 -7.67
C ASN A 39 8.75 -15.88 -7.44
N ALA A 40 8.22 -15.94 -6.22
CA ALA A 40 7.05 -15.18 -5.78
C ALA A 40 7.32 -14.49 -4.44
N PHE A 41 6.78 -13.29 -4.29
CA PHE A 41 6.83 -12.55 -3.03
C PHE A 41 5.64 -12.93 -2.15
N PHE A 42 5.89 -13.02 -0.86
CA PHE A 42 4.86 -13.24 0.15
C PHE A 42 4.96 -12.10 1.17
N ILE A 43 3.87 -11.36 1.36
CA ILE A 43 3.77 -10.43 2.47
C ILE A 43 3.65 -11.26 3.74
N THR A 44 4.64 -11.12 4.62
CA THR A 44 4.73 -11.87 5.88
C THR A 44 4.79 -10.97 7.11
N THR A 45 4.96 -9.67 6.91
CA THR A 45 5.13 -8.71 7.99
C THR A 45 4.42 -7.41 7.61
N LEU A 46 3.48 -6.98 8.44
CA LEU A 46 2.87 -5.65 8.38
C LEU A 46 3.54 -4.76 9.42
N ILE A 47 4.27 -3.75 8.97
CA ILE A 47 4.97 -2.81 9.86
C ILE A 47 4.12 -1.55 9.95
N ILE A 48 3.79 -1.11 11.15
CA ILE A 48 3.06 0.15 11.40
C ILE A 48 4.08 1.15 11.92
N PRO A 49 4.61 2.04 11.06
CA PRO A 49 5.61 2.99 11.47
C PRO A 49 4.99 4.08 12.34
N ARG A 50 5.84 4.77 13.12
CA ARG A 50 5.53 6.12 13.60
C ARG A 50 5.17 6.98 12.41
N GLN A 51 4.16 7.84 12.56
CA GLN A 51 3.62 8.58 11.43
C GLN A 51 2.88 9.84 11.89
N ILE A 52 2.82 10.83 11.01
CA ILE A 52 1.96 12.00 11.14
C ILE A 52 0.72 11.76 10.29
N SER A 53 -0.44 11.71 10.95
CA SER A 53 -1.73 11.49 10.30
C SER A 53 -2.51 12.79 10.17
N THR A 54 -3.01 13.05 8.97
CA THR A 54 -4.01 14.10 8.68
C THR A 54 -5.25 13.45 8.06
N ARG A 55 -6.23 14.25 7.62
CA ARG A 55 -7.43 13.72 6.96
C ARG A 55 -7.17 13.21 5.54
N ASP A 56 -6.09 13.67 4.92
CA ASP A 56 -5.80 13.46 3.50
C ASP A 56 -4.36 12.96 3.26
N THR A 57 -3.57 12.75 4.31
CA THR A 57 -2.21 12.24 4.25
C THR A 57 -1.83 11.44 5.49
N CYS A 58 -0.90 10.50 5.31
CA CYS A 58 -0.19 9.83 6.39
C CYS A 58 1.30 9.69 6.03
N GLU A 59 2.16 10.40 6.77
CA GLU A 59 3.60 10.48 6.49
C GLU A 59 4.38 9.68 7.52
N THR A 60 5.24 8.75 7.06
CA THR A 60 6.06 7.93 7.94
C THR A 60 7.15 8.76 8.61
N LEU A 61 7.39 8.49 9.89
CA LEU A 61 8.50 9.00 10.67
C LEU A 61 9.50 7.86 10.91
N ASP A 62 10.75 8.24 11.20
CA ASP A 62 11.80 7.32 11.65
C ASP A 62 12.08 6.17 10.66
N GLU A 63 12.34 6.50 9.39
CA GLU A 63 12.66 5.52 8.33
C GLU A 63 13.87 4.64 8.67
N GLU A 64 14.79 5.12 9.50
CA GLU A 64 15.91 4.33 10.03
C GLU A 64 15.41 3.08 10.77
N LYS A 65 14.31 3.20 11.55
CA LYS A 65 13.75 2.06 12.28
C LYS A 65 13.12 1.03 11.34
N LEU A 66 12.48 1.51 10.28
CA LEU A 66 11.96 0.64 9.22
C LEU A 66 13.12 -0.13 8.57
N PHE A 67 14.20 0.57 8.24
CA PHE A 67 15.40 -0.05 7.67
C PHE A 67 15.98 -1.13 8.58
N GLU A 68 16.21 -0.83 9.87
CA GLU A 68 16.70 -1.80 10.88
C GLU A 68 15.84 -3.08 10.89
N ILE A 69 14.52 -2.94 11.01
CA ILE A 69 13.59 -4.09 11.05
C ILE A 69 13.70 -4.92 9.77
N THR A 70 13.74 -4.26 8.61
CA THR A 70 13.81 -4.96 7.33
C THR A 70 15.15 -5.65 7.11
N ASP A 71 16.25 -5.03 7.52
CA ASP A 71 17.60 -5.59 7.38
C ASP A 71 17.79 -6.79 8.32
N GLU A 72 17.50 -6.63 9.61
CA GLU A 72 17.63 -7.69 10.62
C GLU A 72 16.82 -8.96 10.27
N LYS A 73 15.62 -8.78 9.70
CA LYS A 73 14.73 -9.89 9.33
C LYS A 73 14.92 -10.37 7.89
N GLY A 74 15.76 -9.70 7.10
CA GLY A 74 15.96 -9.98 5.67
C GLY A 74 14.67 -9.86 4.86
N LEU A 75 13.91 -8.78 5.05
CA LEU A 75 12.63 -8.52 4.42
C LEU A 75 12.76 -7.56 3.24
N PHE A 76 12.03 -7.85 2.17
CA PHE A 76 11.77 -6.91 1.09
C PHE A 76 10.63 -5.99 1.46
N VAL A 77 10.75 -4.71 1.14
CA VAL A 77 9.63 -3.76 1.13
C VAL A 77 8.83 -3.98 -0.16
N LEU A 78 7.63 -4.55 -0.01
CA LEU A 78 6.77 -4.98 -1.11
C LEU A 78 5.67 -3.98 -1.46
N GLY A 79 5.61 -2.86 -0.76
CA GLY A 79 4.58 -1.84 -0.93
C GLY A 79 4.09 -1.30 0.41
N TRP A 80 2.91 -0.73 0.38
CA TRP A 80 2.31 -0.05 1.53
C TRP A 80 0.78 -0.18 1.49
N ILE A 81 0.16 0.07 2.64
CA ILE A 81 -1.28 0.06 2.84
C ILE A 81 -1.69 1.31 3.60
N HIS A 82 -2.79 1.96 3.23
CA HIS A 82 -3.35 3.06 4.00
C HIS A 82 -4.88 3.11 3.99
N THR A 83 -5.45 3.93 4.88
CA THR A 83 -6.89 4.18 4.95
C THR A 83 -7.26 5.50 4.30
N HIS A 84 -8.41 5.52 3.63
CA HIS A 84 -9.20 6.71 3.31
C HIS A 84 -10.46 6.71 4.19
N PRO A 85 -10.44 7.33 5.38
CA PRO A 85 -11.54 7.24 6.33
C PRO A 85 -12.88 7.78 5.80
N THR A 86 -12.84 8.77 4.90
CA THR A 86 -14.04 9.45 4.39
C THR A 86 -14.15 9.47 2.86
N GLN A 87 -13.05 9.21 2.16
CA GLN A 87 -12.93 9.24 0.71
C GLN A 87 -13.14 7.84 0.12
N SER A 88 -13.47 7.75 -1.17
CA SER A 88 -13.58 6.47 -1.88
C SER A 88 -12.22 5.77 -2.03
N CYS A 89 -12.21 4.53 -2.52
CA CYS A 89 -10.98 3.78 -2.75
C CYS A 89 -10.35 4.14 -4.11
N PHE A 90 -9.28 4.95 -4.09
CA PHE A 90 -8.51 5.36 -5.28
C PHE A 90 -7.11 5.79 -4.86
N LEU A 91 -6.19 6.03 -5.82
CA LEU A 91 -4.92 6.71 -5.53
C LEU A 91 -5.06 8.22 -5.71
N SER A 92 -4.89 8.96 -4.61
CA SER A 92 -4.76 10.42 -4.60
C SER A 92 -3.47 10.86 -5.30
N SER A 93 -3.30 12.16 -5.57
CA SER A 93 -2.04 12.63 -6.15
C SER A 93 -0.85 12.39 -5.22
N VAL A 94 -1.05 12.47 -3.90
CA VAL A 94 0.02 12.16 -2.93
C VAL A 94 0.37 10.69 -3.02
N ASP A 95 -0.65 9.82 -3.09
CA ASP A 95 -0.45 8.37 -3.19
C ASP A 95 0.28 7.97 -4.46
N LEU A 96 -0.01 8.63 -5.60
CA LEU A 96 0.70 8.40 -6.86
C LEU A 96 2.20 8.65 -6.72
N HIS A 97 2.58 9.76 -6.07
CA HIS A 97 3.98 10.11 -5.83
C HIS A 97 4.65 9.16 -4.83
N THR A 98 3.95 8.81 -3.76
CA THR A 98 4.44 7.80 -2.79
C THR A 98 4.66 6.45 -3.49
N GLN A 99 3.67 5.97 -4.24
CA GLN A 99 3.75 4.70 -4.96
C GLN A 99 4.84 4.71 -6.03
N ASN A 100 5.12 5.85 -6.66
CA ASN A 100 6.23 5.99 -7.60
C ASN A 100 7.56 5.61 -6.95
N SER A 101 7.85 6.14 -5.76
CA SER A 101 9.07 5.85 -5.01
C SER A 101 9.21 4.35 -4.70
N TYR A 102 8.14 3.70 -4.24
CA TYR A 102 8.15 2.25 -3.99
C TYR A 102 8.34 1.45 -5.28
N GLN A 103 7.67 1.83 -6.36
CA GLN A 103 7.66 1.08 -7.61
C GLN A 103 8.96 1.23 -8.42
N ILE A 104 9.68 2.36 -8.28
CA ILE A 104 11.04 2.52 -8.81
C ILE A 104 12.01 1.55 -8.12
N MET A 105 11.88 1.39 -6.80
CA MET A 105 12.75 0.51 -6.02
C MET A 105 12.44 -0.97 -6.25
N LEU A 106 11.15 -1.30 -6.42
CA LEU A 106 10.70 -2.65 -6.72
C LEU A 106 9.51 -2.59 -7.69
N ASN A 107 9.72 -3.07 -8.91
CA ASN A 107 8.69 -3.09 -9.96
C ASN A 107 7.39 -3.78 -9.51
N GLU A 108 7.44 -4.76 -8.61
CA GLU A 108 6.29 -5.46 -8.07
C GLU A 108 5.56 -4.74 -6.92
N ALA A 109 6.06 -3.60 -6.45
CA ALA A 109 5.49 -2.89 -5.31
C ALA A 109 4.02 -2.52 -5.54
N ILE A 110 3.23 -2.54 -4.47
CA ILE A 110 1.78 -2.29 -4.49
C ILE A 110 1.36 -1.24 -3.47
N ALA A 111 0.31 -0.49 -3.80
CA ALA A 111 -0.40 0.38 -2.86
C ALA A 111 -1.78 -0.25 -2.56
N ILE A 112 -2.05 -0.56 -1.30
CA ILE A 112 -3.38 -1.01 -0.87
C ILE A 112 -4.12 0.17 -0.24
N VAL A 113 -5.31 0.48 -0.71
CA VAL A 113 -6.15 1.53 -0.14
C VAL A 113 -7.40 0.91 0.46
N LEU A 114 -7.69 1.21 1.70
CA LEU A 114 -8.91 0.79 2.38
C LEU A 114 -9.84 1.99 2.57
N SER A 115 -11.09 1.87 2.12
CA SER A 115 -12.12 2.90 2.29
C SER A 115 -13.22 2.38 3.22
N PRO A 116 -13.05 2.44 4.55
CA PRO A 116 -13.96 1.82 5.52
C PRO A 116 -15.31 2.55 5.66
N HIS A 117 -15.48 3.72 5.05
CA HIS A 117 -16.73 4.48 5.19
C HIS A 117 -17.92 3.69 4.61
N PRO A 118 -19.07 3.57 5.32
CA PRO A 118 -20.19 2.73 4.88
C PRO A 118 -20.71 3.03 3.47
N LYS A 119 -20.61 4.29 3.04
CA LYS A 119 -20.95 4.77 1.68
C LYS A 119 -20.18 4.03 0.57
N PHE A 120 -18.98 3.52 0.85
CA PHE A 120 -18.10 2.86 -0.11
C PHE A 120 -17.93 1.37 0.17
N SER A 121 -18.83 0.77 0.96
CA SER A 121 -18.76 -0.65 1.36
C SER A 121 -18.66 -1.66 0.20
N TYR A 122 -19.07 -1.30 -1.02
CA TYR A 122 -18.95 -2.14 -2.22
C TYR A 122 -17.57 -2.05 -2.91
N GLU A 123 -16.75 -1.05 -2.56
CA GLU A 123 -15.43 -0.73 -3.10
C GLU A 123 -14.47 -0.33 -1.97
N ASP A 124 -14.54 -1.03 -0.84
CA ASP A 124 -13.81 -0.68 0.39
C ASP A 124 -12.35 -1.14 0.42
N PHE A 125 -11.91 -1.84 -0.64
CA PHE A 125 -10.57 -2.39 -0.80
C PHE A 125 -10.11 -2.22 -2.24
N GLY A 126 -8.91 -1.67 -2.42
CA GLY A 126 -8.25 -1.58 -3.71
C GLY A 126 -6.77 -1.89 -3.58
N CYS A 127 -6.22 -2.55 -4.59
CA CYS A 127 -4.80 -2.88 -4.66
C CYS A 127 -4.27 -2.39 -6.00
N PHE A 128 -3.41 -1.39 -5.97
CA PHE A 128 -3.03 -0.58 -7.12
C PHE A 128 -1.52 -0.60 -7.35
N ARG A 129 -1.16 -0.22 -8.57
CA ARG A 129 0.20 0.12 -8.99
C ARG A 129 0.14 1.24 -10.02
N LEU A 130 1.24 1.96 -10.23
CA LEU A 130 1.36 2.83 -11.39
C LEU A 130 1.43 1.98 -12.66
N THR A 131 0.79 2.43 -13.72
CA THR A 131 1.01 1.88 -15.05
C THR A 131 2.44 2.18 -15.49
N ASP A 132 3.00 1.31 -16.31
CA ASP A 132 4.38 1.45 -16.77
C ASP A 132 4.50 0.87 -18.19
N PRO A 133 4.31 1.69 -19.23
CA PRO A 133 3.88 3.11 -19.25
C PRO A 133 2.35 3.30 -19.09
N PRO A 134 1.82 4.54 -18.92
CA PRO A 134 2.53 5.83 -18.86
C PRO A 134 2.73 6.41 -17.44
N GLY A 135 2.14 5.81 -16.41
CA GLY A 135 2.10 6.35 -15.05
C GLY A 135 3.47 6.60 -14.43
N LEU A 136 4.31 5.57 -14.37
CA LEU A 136 5.63 5.64 -13.75
C LEU A 136 6.51 6.73 -14.40
N PRO A 137 6.64 6.82 -15.74
CA PRO A 137 7.35 7.94 -16.37
C PRO A 137 6.75 9.33 -16.07
N ILE A 138 5.42 9.48 -16.10
CA ILE A 138 4.76 10.78 -15.89
C ILE A 138 4.97 11.27 -14.45
N ILE A 139 4.73 10.42 -13.46
CA ILE A 139 4.87 10.80 -12.05
C ILE A 139 6.34 11.08 -11.72
N THR A 140 7.26 10.26 -12.23
CA THR A 140 8.71 10.49 -12.06
C THR A 140 9.17 11.84 -12.63
N ALA A 141 8.59 12.29 -13.75
CA ALA A 141 8.95 13.56 -14.37
C ALA A 141 8.27 14.79 -13.74
N CYS A 142 7.35 14.60 -12.80
CA CYS A 142 6.60 15.70 -12.19
C CYS A 142 7.46 16.45 -11.15
N ASN A 143 7.50 17.78 -11.25
CA ASN A 143 8.26 18.68 -10.37
C ASN A 143 7.38 19.70 -9.65
N LYS A 144 6.08 19.48 -9.60
CA LYS A 144 5.13 20.38 -8.91
C LYS A 144 5.25 20.22 -7.40
N ASN A 145 5.14 21.32 -6.67
CA ASN A 145 5.17 21.36 -5.21
C ASN A 145 3.76 21.38 -4.62
N GLY A 146 3.62 20.84 -3.41
CA GLY A 146 2.35 20.78 -2.68
C GLY A 146 1.31 19.87 -3.35
N PHE A 147 0.09 19.86 -2.81
CA PHE A 147 -1.01 19.09 -3.39
C PHE A 147 -1.40 19.65 -4.76
N HIS A 148 -1.40 18.79 -5.78
CA HIS A 148 -1.73 19.17 -7.16
C HIS A 148 -2.44 18.03 -7.89
N PRO A 149 -3.27 18.31 -8.90
CA PRO A 149 -3.87 17.27 -9.73
C PRO A 149 -2.94 16.81 -10.86
N HIS A 150 -3.15 15.57 -11.30
CA HIS A 150 -2.71 15.03 -12.58
C HIS A 150 -3.94 14.78 -13.46
N ASN A 151 -3.94 15.31 -14.68
CA ASN A 151 -5.08 15.23 -15.62
C ASN A 151 -4.92 14.09 -16.63
N GLU A 152 -3.75 13.48 -16.65
CA GLU A 152 -3.37 12.37 -17.49
C GLU A 152 -4.20 11.14 -17.12
N LYS A 153 -4.61 10.38 -18.13
CA LYS A 153 -5.42 9.18 -17.94
C LYS A 153 -4.53 7.96 -17.73
N ASN A 154 -5.08 6.94 -17.08
CA ASN A 154 -4.44 5.63 -16.91
C ASN A 154 -3.08 5.71 -16.21
N LEU A 155 -2.94 6.58 -15.20
CA LEU A 155 -1.70 6.68 -14.40
C LEU A 155 -1.48 5.49 -13.48
N TYR A 156 -2.57 4.84 -13.05
CA TYR A 156 -2.52 3.67 -12.20
C TYR A 156 -3.62 2.68 -12.59
N VAL A 157 -3.45 1.44 -12.17
CA VAL A 157 -4.39 0.33 -12.41
C VAL A 157 -4.50 -0.52 -11.16
N THR A 158 -5.62 -1.25 -11.04
CA THR A 158 -5.70 -2.37 -10.10
C THR A 158 -4.74 -3.48 -10.52
N CYS A 159 -4.22 -4.23 -9.55
CA CYS A 159 -3.23 -5.29 -9.82
C CYS A 159 -3.52 -6.63 -9.13
N ASN A 160 -4.71 -6.77 -8.54
CA ASN A 160 -5.25 -8.03 -8.06
C ASN A 160 -5.75 -8.91 -9.21
N ARG A 161 -5.43 -10.20 -9.18
CA ARG A 161 -6.03 -11.18 -10.07
C ARG A 161 -7.50 -11.34 -9.74
N ILE A 162 -8.36 -11.11 -10.72
CA ILE A 162 -9.79 -11.41 -10.62
C ILE A 162 -9.99 -12.82 -11.16
N ASN A 163 -10.67 -13.68 -10.40
CA ASN A 163 -10.96 -15.08 -10.78
C ASN A 163 -9.71 -15.92 -11.14
N GLY A 164 -8.54 -15.56 -10.60
CA GLY A 164 -7.29 -16.25 -10.89
C GLY A 164 -6.69 -15.94 -12.27
N ASP A 165 -7.26 -15.00 -13.03
CA ASP A 165 -6.72 -14.61 -14.33
C ASP A 165 -5.35 -13.92 -14.14
N ILE A 166 -4.32 -14.58 -14.65
CA ILE A 166 -2.93 -14.12 -14.59
C ILE A 166 -2.69 -12.86 -15.45
N ASN A 167 -3.57 -12.57 -16.41
CA ASN A 167 -3.45 -11.41 -17.28
C ASN A 167 -4.00 -10.13 -16.61
N MET A 168 -4.80 -10.26 -15.55
CA MET A 168 -5.43 -9.13 -14.86
C MET A 168 -4.56 -8.52 -13.76
N GLY A 169 -3.49 -9.21 -13.32
CA GLY A 169 -2.64 -8.68 -12.26
C GLY A 169 -1.58 -9.66 -11.74
N HIS A 170 -0.68 -9.14 -10.91
CA HIS A 170 0.38 -9.94 -10.26
C HIS A 170 0.10 -10.21 -8.79
N VAL A 171 -0.97 -9.65 -8.22
CA VAL A 171 -1.33 -9.83 -6.80
C VAL A 171 -2.36 -10.94 -6.64
N VAL A 172 -2.12 -11.83 -5.67
CA VAL A 172 -3.05 -12.89 -5.26
C VAL A 172 -3.35 -12.76 -3.78
N ILE A 173 -4.61 -12.46 -3.46
CA ILE A 173 -5.10 -12.46 -2.07
C ILE A 173 -5.47 -13.90 -1.71
N ARG A 174 -4.93 -14.41 -0.60
CA ARG A 174 -5.09 -15.82 -0.22
C ARG A 174 -5.33 -16.02 1.27
N ASN A 175 -6.28 -16.89 1.59
CA ASN A 175 -6.56 -17.35 2.95
C ASN A 175 -5.44 -18.24 3.51
N GLY A 176 -5.24 -18.15 4.82
CA GLY A 176 -4.30 -19.01 5.56
C GLY A 176 -2.82 -18.70 5.36
N LEU A 177 -2.49 -17.54 4.77
CA LEU A 177 -1.10 -17.06 4.75
C LEU A 177 -0.76 -16.43 6.10
N PRO A 178 0.26 -16.94 6.83
CA PRO A 178 0.66 -16.35 8.09
C PRO A 178 1.38 -15.02 7.86
N PHE A 179 1.12 -14.05 8.72
CA PHE A 179 1.90 -12.83 8.81
C PHE A 179 1.93 -12.32 10.26
N GLU A 180 2.96 -11.54 10.58
CA GLU A 180 3.10 -10.85 11.86
C GLU A 180 2.86 -9.35 11.70
N VAL A 181 2.55 -8.67 12.81
CA VAL A 181 2.43 -7.21 12.87
C VAL A 181 3.51 -6.66 13.79
N ILE A 182 4.21 -5.62 13.34
CA ILE A 182 5.19 -4.88 14.13
C ILE A 182 4.72 -3.43 14.21
N ASP A 183 4.24 -2.99 15.38
CA ASP A 183 3.75 -1.62 15.58
C ASP A 183 4.78 -0.79 16.34
N THR A 184 5.52 0.06 15.62
CA THR A 184 6.62 0.88 16.20
C THR A 184 6.12 2.18 16.82
N ARG A 185 4.82 2.48 16.74
CA ARG A 185 4.22 3.62 17.45
C ARG A 185 4.23 3.42 18.97
N LYS A 186 4.34 2.17 19.42
CA LYS A 186 4.28 1.76 20.83
C LYS A 186 5.65 1.55 21.48
N SER A 187 6.73 1.66 20.70
CA SER A 187 8.12 1.45 21.14
C SER A 187 8.84 2.77 21.40
#